data_AF-A0AAW0LGW9-F1
#
_entry.id   AF-A0AAW0LGW9-F1
#
_cell.length_a   1.000
_cell.length_b   1.000
_cell.length_c   1.000
_cell.angle_alpha   90.00
_cell.angle_beta   90.00
_cell.angle_gamma   90.00
#
_symmetry.space_group_name_H-M   'P 1'
#
loop_
_entity.id
_entity.type
_entity.pdbx_description
1 polymer ?
#
loop_
_entity_poly.entity_id
_entity_poly.type
_entity_poly.pdbx_seq_one_letter_code
_entity_poly.pdbx_strand_id
1 'polypeptide(L)'
;MSTPKMLKVLVASLVAFPLLVTLTLVLQNPPANRIGEVFEASALEKAAHNVTSLHAGSEDVSSQFTEMPKDKLLGGLLASGFDEGSCLSSGWGNRVLTLTSAFLYALLTNRVLLVDQGIVMTNLFSHDYDDHDKLFLCDQDQTLLSRVPWLIMKSDNYFVPSLFLMPSFEQELSKLFPQKDTVFHHLGRYLFHPSNHVWGLITRYYEAYLAKANERIGIQIRNFDTGPGPFQYVMDQVLACTLKYKVLPQVDRKRTIVTQSEKANLKAILITSLSSGTLRIQGLGGLKPWILYKSNNQTTPNPPCRMAMSMEPCFHAPPFYDCKTKKGIDNGALVPHVRHCEDMSWGIKLVDNHDEL
;
A
#
# COMPACT_ATOMS: atom_id res chain seq x y z
N MET A 1 -29.95 -67.15 -3.25
CA MET A 1 -29.10 -67.12 -4.47
C MET A 1 -28.67 -65.69 -4.73
N SER A 2 -27.54 -65.28 -4.18
CA SER A 2 -26.91 -63.98 -4.48
C SER A 2 -26.39 -64.03 -5.92
N THR A 3 -26.92 -63.18 -6.79
CA THR A 3 -26.61 -63.24 -8.21
C THR A 3 -25.18 -62.71 -8.44
N PRO A 4 -24.31 -63.44 -9.15
CA PRO A 4 -22.92 -63.03 -9.41
C PRO A 4 -22.80 -61.76 -10.27
N LYS A 5 -23.93 -61.23 -10.73
CA LYS A 5 -24.04 -59.94 -11.44
C LYS A 5 -24.05 -58.75 -10.48
N MET A 6 -24.67 -58.87 -9.30
CA MET A 6 -24.79 -57.73 -8.39
C MET A 6 -23.46 -57.40 -7.69
N LEU A 7 -22.67 -58.43 -7.36
CA LEU A 7 -21.33 -58.25 -6.80
C LEU A 7 -20.37 -57.59 -7.80
N LYS A 8 -20.47 -57.92 -9.09
CA LYS A 8 -19.65 -57.29 -10.15
C LYS A 8 -20.00 -55.82 -10.36
N VAL A 9 -21.27 -55.45 -10.25
CA VAL A 9 -21.72 -54.05 -10.32
C VAL A 9 -21.22 -53.26 -9.12
N LEU A 10 -21.32 -53.83 -7.91
CA LEU A 10 -20.86 -53.16 -6.68
C LEU A 10 -19.34 -52.90 -6.70
N VAL A 11 -18.56 -53.88 -7.18
CA VAL A 11 -17.09 -53.74 -7.32
C VAL A 11 -16.73 -52.72 -8.40
N ALA A 12 -17.44 -52.71 -9.53
CA ALA A 12 -17.22 -51.71 -10.58
C ALA A 12 -17.52 -50.28 -10.09
N SER A 13 -18.58 -50.10 -9.31
CA SER A 13 -18.92 -48.80 -8.71
C SER A 13 -17.91 -48.34 -7.66
N LEU A 14 -17.37 -49.25 -6.83
CA LEU A 14 -16.35 -48.93 -5.83
C LEU A 14 -15.00 -48.51 -6.45
N VAL A 15 -14.70 -48.91 -7.69
CA VAL A 15 -13.48 -48.52 -8.40
C VAL A 15 -13.69 -47.29 -9.29
N ALA A 16 -14.86 -47.16 -9.91
CA ALA A 16 -15.16 -46.03 -10.81
C ALA A 16 -15.37 -44.71 -10.04
N PHE A 17 -15.97 -44.76 -8.86
CA PHE A 17 -16.29 -43.55 -8.09
C PHE A 17 -15.04 -42.80 -7.59
N PRO A 18 -14.01 -43.46 -7.01
CA PRO A 18 -12.76 -42.80 -6.66
C PRO A 18 -12.03 -42.21 -7.87
N LEU A 19 -12.02 -42.93 -9.00
CA LEU A 19 -11.40 -42.45 -10.24
C LEU A 19 -12.07 -41.19 -10.76
N LEU A 20 -13.41 -41.13 -10.74
CA LEU A 20 -14.15 -39.93 -11.13
C LEU A 20 -13.88 -38.74 -10.20
N VAL A 21 -13.79 -38.99 -8.88
CA VAL A 21 -13.46 -37.95 -7.89
C VAL A 21 -12.02 -37.45 -8.07
N THR A 22 -11.06 -38.34 -8.31
CA THR A 22 -9.68 -37.91 -8.61
C THR A 22 -9.58 -37.14 -9.92
N LEU A 23 -10.33 -37.54 -10.96
CA LEU A 23 -10.33 -36.85 -12.25
C LEU A 23 -10.97 -35.47 -12.14
N THR A 24 -12.04 -35.32 -11.36
CA THR A 24 -12.66 -34.02 -11.09
C THR A 24 -11.77 -33.10 -10.25
N LEU A 25 -11.04 -33.65 -9.26
CA LEU A 25 -10.06 -32.88 -8.49
C LEU A 25 -8.85 -32.43 -9.34
N VAL A 26 -8.38 -33.27 -10.26
CA VAL A 26 -7.27 -32.93 -11.19
C VAL A 26 -7.72 -31.94 -12.27
N LEU A 27 -8.97 -32.01 -12.74
CA LEU A 27 -9.52 -31.04 -13.69
C LEU A 27 -9.85 -29.69 -13.03
N GLN A 28 -10.20 -29.67 -11.74
CA GLN A 28 -10.40 -28.44 -10.97
C GLN A 28 -9.08 -27.76 -10.57
N ASN A 29 -8.00 -28.53 -10.40
CA ASN A 29 -6.66 -28.02 -10.09
C ASN A 29 -5.63 -28.58 -11.09
N PRO A 30 -5.52 -28.00 -12.31
CA PRO A 30 -4.49 -28.43 -13.24
C PRO A 30 -3.10 -28.18 -12.63
N PRO A 31 -2.17 -29.13 -12.72
CA PRO A 31 -0.79 -28.89 -12.30
C PRO A 31 -0.22 -27.78 -13.17
N ALA A 32 0.33 -26.74 -12.53
CA ALA A 32 0.97 -25.62 -13.20
C ALA A 32 2.11 -26.13 -14.07
N ASN A 33 1.87 -26.24 -15.39
CA ASN A 33 2.92 -26.45 -16.36
C ASN A 33 3.85 -25.24 -16.30
N ARG A 34 5.06 -25.46 -15.76
CA ARG A 34 6.23 -24.60 -15.99
C ARG A 34 6.58 -24.68 -17.47
N ILE A 35 5.98 -23.82 -18.27
CA ILE A 35 6.50 -23.46 -19.59
C ILE A 35 7.19 -22.12 -19.38
N GLY A 36 8.52 -22.16 -19.38
CA GLY A 36 9.33 -20.96 -19.40
C GLY A 36 9.17 -20.29 -20.76
N GLU A 37 8.45 -19.17 -20.78
CA GLU A 37 8.55 -18.22 -21.90
C GLU A 37 9.72 -17.29 -21.64
N VAL A 38 10.71 -17.46 -22.50
CA VAL A 38 11.87 -16.61 -22.73
C VAL A 38 11.38 -15.21 -23.10
N PHE A 39 11.79 -14.18 -22.37
CA PHE A 39 11.76 -12.81 -22.85
C PHE A 39 13.16 -12.19 -22.84
N GLU A 40 13.53 -11.76 -24.04
CA GLU A 40 14.76 -11.13 -24.49
C GLU A 40 15.03 -9.80 -23.77
N ALA A 41 16.25 -9.65 -23.25
CA ALA A 41 16.75 -8.37 -22.77
C ALA A 41 17.41 -7.62 -23.93
N SER A 42 16.72 -6.64 -24.50
CA SER A 42 17.31 -5.68 -25.43
C SER A 42 17.76 -4.40 -24.70
N ALA A 43 19.06 -4.37 -24.45
CA ALA A 43 19.99 -3.25 -24.59
C ALA A 43 19.53 -1.81 -24.26
N LEU A 44 20.14 -1.24 -23.21
CA LEU A 44 20.55 0.16 -23.20
C LEU A 44 21.90 0.33 -22.48
N GLU A 45 22.91 -0.35 -23.01
CA GLU A 45 24.32 -0.21 -22.62
C GLU A 45 25.17 0.32 -23.80
N LYS A 46 24.67 1.37 -24.47
CA LYS A 46 25.44 2.12 -25.47
C LYS A 46 25.33 3.62 -25.23
N ALA A 47 25.97 4.08 -24.15
CA ALA A 47 26.36 5.48 -24.01
C ALA A 47 27.58 5.74 -23.10
N ALA A 48 28.32 4.70 -22.67
CA ALA A 48 29.46 4.88 -21.73
C ALA A 48 30.82 4.37 -22.24
N HIS A 49 30.95 3.97 -23.50
CA HIS A 49 32.26 3.66 -24.10
C HIS A 49 32.60 4.70 -25.17
N ASN A 50 33.18 5.81 -24.73
CA ASN A 50 34.11 6.63 -25.49
C ASN A 50 34.80 7.64 -24.56
N VAL A 51 35.57 7.16 -23.57
CA VAL A 51 36.80 7.85 -23.12
C VAL A 51 37.80 6.79 -22.68
N THR A 52 38.97 6.84 -23.29
CA THR A 52 40.07 5.90 -23.24
C THR A 52 41.03 6.20 -22.07
N SER A 53 41.54 5.10 -21.49
CA SER A 53 42.90 4.83 -20.99
C SER A 53 43.43 5.31 -19.62
N LEU A 54 44.34 4.43 -19.13
CA LEU A 54 45.35 4.50 -18.05
C LEU A 54 44.87 3.92 -16.70
N HIS A 55 45.46 2.89 -16.10
CA HIS A 55 46.78 2.26 -16.23
C HIS A 55 46.73 0.80 -15.72
N ALA A 56 47.67 -0.02 -16.20
CA ALA A 56 47.83 -1.45 -15.90
C ALA A 56 48.58 -1.71 -14.57
N GLY A 57 48.24 -2.82 -13.92
CA GLY A 57 49.00 -3.46 -12.86
C GLY A 57 48.49 -4.89 -12.68
N SER A 58 49.27 -5.86 -13.18
CA SER A 58 49.00 -7.30 -13.17
C SER A 58 49.53 -7.92 -11.88
N GLU A 59 48.69 -8.66 -11.16
CA GLU A 59 49.09 -9.82 -10.37
C GLU A 59 47.99 -10.89 -10.48
N ASP A 60 48.36 -12.04 -11.05
CA ASP A 60 47.54 -13.25 -11.12
C ASP A 60 47.41 -13.87 -9.71
N VAL A 61 46.18 -13.97 -9.21
CA VAL A 61 45.83 -15.01 -8.23
C VAL A 61 44.52 -15.66 -8.68
N SER A 62 44.68 -16.89 -9.18
CA SER A 62 43.61 -17.85 -9.44
C SER A 62 42.87 -18.15 -8.14
N SER A 63 41.63 -17.68 -8.02
CA SER A 63 40.63 -18.26 -7.13
C SER A 63 39.30 -18.27 -7.86
N GLN A 64 38.81 -19.49 -8.11
CA GLN A 64 37.52 -19.87 -8.67
C GLN A 64 36.41 -18.83 -8.45
N PHE A 65 36.00 -18.15 -9.53
CA PHE A 65 34.72 -17.46 -9.58
C PHE A 65 33.62 -18.53 -9.63
N THR A 66 32.99 -18.78 -8.50
CA THR A 66 31.67 -19.43 -8.47
C THR A 66 30.69 -18.43 -9.11
N GLU A 67 30.07 -18.80 -10.22
CA GLU A 67 29.01 -18.01 -10.84
C GLU A 67 27.90 -17.72 -9.82
N MET A 68 27.81 -16.47 -9.36
CA MET A 68 26.71 -16.02 -8.52
C MET A 68 25.46 -15.84 -9.40
N PRO A 69 24.28 -16.30 -8.93
CA PRO A 69 23.01 -16.07 -9.62
C PRO A 69 22.77 -14.58 -9.82
N LYS A 70 22.47 -14.17 -11.06
CA LYS A 70 22.17 -12.79 -11.43
C LYS A 70 21.08 -12.19 -10.53
N ASP A 71 21.39 -11.03 -9.97
CA ASP A 71 20.62 -10.30 -8.96
C ASP A 71 19.16 -10.02 -9.37
N LYS A 72 18.24 -10.81 -8.81
CA LYS A 72 16.81 -10.47 -8.74
C LYS A 72 16.44 -9.61 -7.52
N LEU A 73 17.44 -9.20 -6.73
CA LEU A 73 17.25 -8.65 -5.37
C LEU A 73 18.07 -7.37 -5.10
N LEU A 74 18.37 -6.56 -6.12
CA LEU A 74 19.01 -5.24 -5.99
C LEU A 74 20.18 -5.24 -4.97
N GLY A 75 21.14 -6.15 -5.11
CA GLY A 75 22.31 -6.23 -4.22
C GLY A 75 22.00 -6.64 -2.77
N GLY A 76 20.96 -7.45 -2.53
CA GLY A 76 20.64 -8.00 -1.21
C GLY A 76 19.69 -7.15 -0.37
N LEU A 77 18.99 -6.19 -0.97
CA LEU A 77 18.04 -5.32 -0.27
C LEU A 77 16.67 -6.00 0.00
N LEU A 78 16.40 -7.12 -0.68
CA LEU A 78 15.19 -7.92 -0.49
C LEU A 78 15.59 -9.36 -0.10
N ALA A 79 15.00 -9.87 0.98
CA ALA A 79 15.20 -11.24 1.41
C ALA A 79 14.52 -12.22 0.43
N SER A 80 15.28 -13.20 -0.07
CA SER A 80 14.74 -14.33 -0.83
C SER A 80 13.88 -15.20 0.09
N GLY A 81 12.57 -15.15 -0.10
CA GLY A 81 11.61 -15.90 0.73
C GLY A 81 10.17 -15.40 0.65
N PHE A 82 9.91 -14.28 -0.04
CA PHE A 82 8.55 -13.83 -0.29
C PHE A 82 7.95 -14.57 -1.48
N ASP A 83 6.94 -15.39 -1.21
CA ASP A 83 6.08 -15.98 -2.23
C ASP A 83 5.25 -14.86 -2.88
N GLU A 84 5.56 -14.53 -4.14
CA GLU A 84 4.86 -13.49 -4.92
C GLU A 84 3.34 -13.78 -5.03
N GLY A 85 2.92 -15.05 -4.92
CA GLY A 85 1.51 -15.46 -4.92
C GLY A 85 0.72 -15.02 -3.68
N SER A 86 1.40 -14.74 -2.56
CA SER A 86 0.76 -14.38 -1.29
C SER A 86 0.46 -12.87 -1.14
N CYS A 87 0.93 -12.04 -2.08
CA CYS A 87 0.86 -10.58 -1.99
C CYS A 87 -0.31 -9.95 -2.77
N LEU A 88 -1.16 -10.76 -3.41
CA LEU A 88 -2.32 -10.28 -4.18
C LEU A 88 -3.59 -10.09 -3.33
N SER A 89 -3.58 -10.49 -2.06
CA SER A 89 -4.75 -10.51 -1.18
C SER A 89 -4.64 -9.43 -0.11
N SER A 90 -5.12 -8.21 -0.38
CA SER A 90 -5.15 -7.04 0.54
C SER A 90 -3.81 -6.79 1.23
N GLY A 91 -2.87 -6.17 0.52
CA GLY A 91 -1.53 -6.05 1.04
C GLY A 91 -1.41 -5.26 2.36
N TRP A 92 -0.28 -5.39 3.05
CA TRP A 92 0.06 -4.82 4.37
C TRP A 92 -0.47 -3.41 4.66
N GLY A 93 -0.36 -2.48 3.71
CA GLY A 93 -0.85 -1.11 3.88
C GLY A 93 -2.36 -1.03 4.18
N ASN A 94 -3.19 -1.82 3.49
CA ASN A 94 -4.63 -1.84 3.75
C ASN A 94 -4.92 -2.49 5.10
N ARG A 95 -4.17 -3.53 5.48
CA ARG A 95 -4.31 -4.17 6.81
C ARG A 95 -4.03 -3.18 7.94
N VAL A 96 -2.98 -2.38 7.83
CA VAL A 96 -2.64 -1.33 8.83
C VAL A 96 -3.78 -0.32 8.96
N LEU A 97 -4.34 0.15 7.84
CA LEU A 97 -5.46 1.08 7.83
C LEU A 97 -6.74 0.47 8.44
N THR A 98 -7.09 -0.74 8.03
CA THR A 98 -8.26 -1.46 8.57
C THR A 98 -8.12 -1.70 10.06
N LEU A 99 -6.96 -2.21 10.52
CA LEU A 99 -6.71 -2.48 11.94
C LEU A 99 -6.80 -1.22 12.79
N THR A 100 -6.31 -0.09 12.28
CA THR A 100 -6.44 1.20 12.96
C THR A 100 -7.91 1.60 13.09
N SER A 101 -8.68 1.46 12.01
CA SER A 101 -10.11 1.79 12.00
C SER A 101 -10.91 0.88 12.94
N ALA A 102 -10.62 -0.42 12.92
CA ALA A 102 -11.23 -1.41 13.80
C ALA A 102 -10.88 -1.19 15.27
N PHE A 103 -9.63 -0.79 15.56
CA PHE A 103 -9.22 -0.45 16.92
C PHE A 103 -9.97 0.77 17.45
N LEU A 104 -10.08 1.85 16.65
CA LEU A 104 -10.87 3.01 17.04
C LEU A 104 -12.34 2.63 17.30
N TYR A 105 -12.93 1.85 16.41
CA TYR A 105 -14.29 1.35 16.59
C TYR A 105 -14.45 0.52 17.88
N ALA A 106 -13.46 -0.32 18.21
CA ALA A 106 -13.44 -1.09 19.45
C ALA A 106 -13.39 -0.18 20.69
N LEU A 107 -12.62 0.92 20.65
CA LEU A 107 -12.61 1.93 21.71
C LEU A 107 -13.99 2.59 21.88
N LEU A 108 -14.61 3.03 20.77
CA LEU A 108 -15.91 3.71 20.79
C LEU A 108 -17.06 2.81 21.27
N THR A 109 -16.93 1.50 21.08
CA THR A 109 -17.97 0.51 21.44
C THR A 109 -17.63 -0.31 22.68
N ASN A 110 -16.55 0.03 23.39
CA ASN A 110 -16.06 -0.70 24.57
C ASN A 110 -15.88 -2.21 24.32
N ARG A 111 -15.21 -2.56 23.22
CA ARG A 111 -14.92 -3.93 22.80
C ARG A 111 -13.44 -4.25 22.87
N VAL A 112 -13.14 -5.53 23.01
CA VAL A 112 -11.78 -6.05 22.87
C VAL A 112 -11.51 -6.34 21.40
N LEU A 113 -10.47 -5.75 20.84
CA LEU A 113 -10.00 -6.08 19.50
C LEU A 113 -9.16 -7.36 19.54
N LEU A 114 -9.59 -8.37 18.78
CA LEU A 114 -8.80 -9.56 18.50
C LEU A 114 -8.33 -9.51 17.05
N VAL A 115 -7.03 -9.70 16.84
CA VAL A 115 -6.42 -9.65 15.51
C VAL A 115 -6.13 -11.07 15.04
N ASP A 116 -6.77 -11.47 13.94
CA ASP A 116 -6.43 -12.72 13.27
C ASP A 116 -5.04 -12.61 12.62
N GLN A 117 -4.13 -13.49 13.04
CA GLN A 117 -2.75 -13.56 12.53
C GLN A 117 -2.63 -14.46 11.28
N GLY A 118 -3.74 -14.97 10.76
CA GLY A 118 -3.80 -15.87 9.61
C GLY A 118 -2.89 -15.47 8.44
N ILE A 119 -1.97 -16.38 8.11
CA ILE A 119 -1.20 -16.35 6.87
C ILE A 119 -2.18 -16.76 5.76
N VAL A 120 -2.47 -15.82 4.87
CA VAL A 120 -3.40 -15.95 3.73
C VAL A 120 -4.88 -16.02 4.14
N MET A 121 -5.54 -14.86 4.19
CA MET A 121 -6.97 -14.81 3.87
C MET A 121 -7.07 -15.04 2.35
N THR A 122 -7.09 -16.32 1.97
CA THR A 122 -7.17 -16.80 0.58
C THR A 122 -8.36 -16.15 -0.12
N ASN A 123 -8.10 -15.52 -1.26
CA ASN A 123 -9.05 -15.25 -2.35
C ASN A 123 -10.48 -14.89 -1.95
N LEU A 124 -10.64 -13.87 -1.12
CA LEU A 124 -11.89 -13.12 -1.10
C LEU A 124 -11.53 -11.66 -1.22
N PHE A 125 -11.35 -11.22 -2.46
CA PHE A 125 -11.72 -9.88 -2.86
C PHE A 125 -13.08 -9.59 -2.22
N SER A 126 -13.19 -8.53 -1.43
CA SER A 126 -14.49 -8.06 -0.96
C SER A 126 -15.25 -7.46 -2.15
N HIS A 127 -15.65 -8.31 -3.09
CA HIS A 127 -16.63 -7.99 -4.12
C HIS A 127 -18.05 -7.92 -3.55
N ASP A 128 -18.21 -8.21 -2.26
CA ASP A 128 -19.49 -8.22 -1.55
C ASP A 128 -19.71 -6.98 -0.67
N TYR A 129 -19.00 -5.85 -0.86
CA TYR A 129 -19.36 -4.60 -0.18
C TYR A 129 -20.66 -4.02 -0.75
N ASP A 130 -21.77 -4.58 -0.29
CA ASP A 130 -23.10 -4.27 -0.78
C ASP A 130 -23.69 -3.02 -0.09
N ASP A 131 -24.89 -2.63 -0.49
CA ASP A 131 -25.56 -1.46 0.10
C ASP A 131 -26.03 -1.71 1.54
N HIS A 132 -26.14 -2.97 1.98
CA HIS A 132 -26.48 -3.32 3.36
C HIS A 132 -25.27 -3.22 4.28
N ASP A 133 -24.07 -3.59 3.83
CA ASP A 133 -22.83 -3.41 4.57
C ASP A 133 -22.56 -1.94 4.92
N LYS A 134 -22.97 -1.03 4.03
CA LYS A 134 -22.87 0.42 4.25
C LYS A 134 -23.71 0.91 5.43
N LEU A 135 -24.77 0.19 5.80
CA LEU A 135 -25.60 0.51 6.96
C LEU A 135 -24.85 0.33 8.29
N PHE A 136 -23.72 -0.37 8.29
CA PHE A 136 -22.81 -0.41 9.44
C PHE A 136 -22.46 0.99 9.98
N LEU A 137 -22.42 2.01 9.10
CA LEU A 137 -22.09 3.40 9.44
C LEU A 137 -23.33 4.24 9.82
N CYS A 138 -24.44 3.59 10.20
CA CYS A 138 -25.65 4.24 10.70
C CYS A 138 -25.91 3.96 12.19
N ASP A 139 -26.35 4.97 12.95
CA ASP A 139 -26.63 4.85 14.40
C ASP A 139 -27.70 3.77 14.73
N GLN A 140 -28.67 3.58 13.82
CA GLN A 140 -29.77 2.62 13.99
C GLN A 140 -29.23 1.19 14.07
N ASP A 141 -28.38 0.81 13.13
CA ASP A 141 -27.74 -0.49 13.06
C ASP A 141 -26.69 -0.66 14.17
N GLN A 142 -25.97 0.40 14.53
CA GLN A 142 -25.05 0.37 15.68
C GLN A 142 -25.75 0.01 16.99
N THR A 143 -27.00 0.44 17.17
CA THR A 143 -27.80 0.07 18.35
C THR A 143 -28.04 -1.44 18.39
N LEU A 144 -28.26 -2.09 17.24
CA LEU A 144 -28.41 -3.55 17.16
C LEU A 144 -27.07 -4.25 17.40
N LEU A 145 -26.02 -3.76 16.74
CA LEU A 145 -24.66 -4.31 16.87
C LEU A 145 -24.14 -4.21 18.30
N SER A 146 -24.51 -3.19 19.07
CA SER A 146 -24.14 -3.04 20.49
C SER A 146 -24.54 -4.23 21.36
N ARG A 147 -25.60 -4.96 20.98
CA ARG A 147 -26.11 -6.14 21.70
C ARG A 147 -25.41 -7.43 21.29
N VAL A 148 -24.70 -7.43 20.17
CA VAL A 148 -24.00 -8.61 19.66
C VAL A 148 -22.65 -8.73 20.38
N PRO A 149 -22.35 -9.84 21.06
CA PRO A 149 -21.10 -9.98 21.81
C PRO A 149 -19.88 -10.14 20.90
N TRP A 150 -20.03 -10.87 19.79
CA TRP A 150 -18.95 -11.17 18.85
C TRP A 150 -19.20 -10.52 17.50
N LEU A 151 -18.32 -9.61 17.11
CA LEU A 151 -18.33 -8.98 15.79
C LEU A 151 -17.10 -9.45 15.01
N ILE A 152 -17.32 -10.04 13.84
CA ILE A 152 -16.24 -10.41 12.92
C ILE A 152 -16.24 -9.39 11.80
N MET A 153 -15.13 -8.68 11.64
CA MET A 153 -14.96 -7.63 10.63
C MET A 153 -13.96 -8.07 9.58
N LYS A 154 -14.34 -7.90 8.32
CA LYS A 154 -13.47 -8.06 7.16
C LYS A 154 -13.53 -6.78 6.33
N SER A 155 -12.40 -6.12 6.16
CA SER A 155 -12.33 -4.87 5.40
C SER A 155 -10.90 -4.61 4.92
N ASP A 156 -10.77 -3.86 3.85
CA ASP A 156 -9.52 -3.37 3.27
C ASP A 156 -9.45 -1.82 3.22
N ASN A 157 -10.34 -1.15 3.96
CA ASN A 157 -10.56 0.28 3.90
C ASN A 157 -10.25 1.00 5.24
N TYR A 158 -9.91 2.28 5.14
CA TYR A 158 -9.79 3.20 6.27
C TYR A 158 -11.13 3.90 6.54
N PHE A 159 -12.04 3.30 7.30
CA PHE A 159 -13.41 3.82 7.47
C PHE A 159 -13.58 4.86 8.59
N VAL A 160 -12.49 5.28 9.23
CA VAL A 160 -12.48 6.29 10.30
C VAL A 160 -13.23 7.59 9.93
N PRO A 161 -13.06 8.20 8.73
CA PRO A 161 -13.75 9.45 8.42
C PRO A 161 -15.27 9.34 8.50
N SER A 162 -15.85 8.18 8.19
CA SER A 162 -17.29 7.97 8.33
C SER A 162 -17.75 7.82 9.77
N LEU A 163 -16.90 7.39 10.70
CA LEU A 163 -17.23 7.38 12.13
C LEU A 163 -17.44 8.80 12.67
N PHE A 164 -16.74 9.80 12.11
CA PHE A 164 -16.94 11.22 12.45
C PHE A 164 -18.25 11.80 11.89
N LEU A 165 -18.89 11.13 10.95
CA LEU A 165 -20.22 11.50 10.46
C LEU A 165 -21.35 10.95 11.34
N MET A 166 -21.03 10.11 12.33
CA MET A 166 -22.01 9.46 13.21
C MET A 166 -22.25 10.30 14.47
N PRO A 167 -23.47 10.83 14.67
CA PRO A 167 -23.83 11.59 15.87
C PRO A 167 -23.53 10.88 17.19
N SER A 168 -23.70 9.55 17.24
CA SER A 168 -23.44 8.77 18.47
C SER A 168 -21.99 8.78 18.92
N PHE A 169 -21.04 8.95 18.00
CA PHE A 169 -19.61 8.93 18.29
C PHE A 169 -18.97 10.33 18.34
N GLU A 170 -19.66 11.36 17.87
CA GLU A 170 -19.14 12.73 17.75
C GLU A 170 -18.54 13.26 19.05
N GLN A 171 -19.23 13.08 20.18
CA GLN A 171 -18.79 13.61 21.47
C GLN A 171 -17.48 12.95 21.95
N GLU A 172 -17.38 11.63 21.84
CA GLU A 172 -16.18 10.90 22.28
C GLU A 172 -15.01 11.14 21.32
N LEU A 173 -15.26 11.14 20.01
CA LEU A 173 -14.24 11.47 19.01
C LEU A 173 -13.68 12.88 19.19
N SER A 174 -14.53 13.86 19.51
CA SER A 174 -14.09 15.23 19.77
C SER A 174 -13.23 15.39 21.02
N LYS A 175 -13.40 14.51 22.02
CA LYS A 175 -12.55 14.46 23.23
C LYS A 175 -11.24 13.74 22.97
N LEU A 176 -11.29 12.61 22.26
CA LEU A 176 -10.11 11.78 21.96
C LEU A 176 -9.16 12.49 20.98
N PHE A 177 -9.72 13.20 20.00
CA PHE A 177 -8.96 13.86 18.94
C PHE A 177 -9.40 15.33 18.79
N PRO A 178 -8.84 16.24 19.62
CA PRO A 178 -9.06 17.68 19.46
C PRO A 178 -8.66 18.17 18.06
N GLN A 179 -7.51 17.70 17.58
CA GLN A 179 -7.06 17.83 16.19
C GLN A 179 -7.54 16.63 15.39
N LYS A 180 -8.54 16.86 14.53
CA LYS A 180 -9.26 15.76 13.86
C LYS A 180 -8.43 15.06 12.79
N ASP A 181 -7.35 15.67 12.34
CA ASP A 181 -6.46 15.11 11.33
C ASP A 181 -5.26 14.31 11.90
N THR A 182 -5.37 13.88 13.16
CA THR A 182 -4.30 13.17 13.87
C THR A 182 -4.64 11.72 14.24
N VAL A 183 -5.80 11.22 13.82
CA VAL A 183 -6.34 9.93 14.26
C VAL A 183 -5.40 8.77 13.91
N PHE A 184 -5.04 8.62 12.64
CA PHE A 184 -4.12 7.58 12.20
C PHE A 184 -2.71 7.82 12.72
N HIS A 185 -2.29 9.09 12.88
CA HIS A 185 -0.99 9.41 13.44
C HIS A 185 -0.82 8.86 14.86
N HIS A 186 -1.79 9.10 15.74
CA HIS A 186 -1.74 8.63 17.12
C HIS A 186 -1.97 7.13 17.23
N LEU A 187 -3.05 6.61 16.63
CA LEU A 187 -3.41 5.21 16.76
C LEU A 187 -2.42 4.31 16.02
N GLY A 188 -1.92 4.72 14.85
CA GLY A 188 -0.93 3.97 14.11
C GLY A 188 0.39 3.82 14.89
N ARG A 189 0.86 4.89 15.54
CA ARG A 189 2.07 4.85 16.38
C ARG A 189 1.90 4.03 17.66
N TYR A 190 0.67 3.94 18.17
CA TYR A 190 0.33 3.13 19.33
C TYR A 190 0.26 1.63 18.99
N LEU A 191 -0.30 1.28 17.84
CA LEU A 191 -0.54 -0.12 17.46
C LEU A 191 0.66 -0.78 16.79
N PHE A 192 1.39 -0.06 15.95
CA PHE A 192 2.36 -0.66 15.04
C PHE A 192 3.80 -0.38 15.49
N HIS A 193 4.35 -1.37 16.18
CA HIS A 193 5.78 -1.42 16.49
C HIS A 193 6.45 -2.51 15.64
N PRO A 194 7.52 -2.19 14.90
CA PRO A 194 8.23 -3.18 14.11
C PRO A 194 8.89 -4.22 15.01
N SER A 195 9.00 -5.46 14.54
CA SER A 195 9.81 -6.48 15.20
C SER A 195 11.29 -6.09 15.18
N ASN A 196 12.09 -6.65 16.09
CA ASN A 196 13.53 -6.39 16.15
C ASN A 196 14.24 -6.64 14.81
N HIS A 197 13.78 -7.65 14.04
CA HIS A 197 14.33 -7.94 12.73
C HIS A 197 14.08 -6.79 11.74
N VAL A 198 12.83 -6.32 11.65
CA VAL A 198 12.44 -5.20 10.77
C VAL A 198 13.09 -3.90 11.23
N TRP A 199 13.11 -3.65 12.55
CA TRP A 199 13.77 -2.48 13.12
C TRP A 199 15.26 -2.46 12.79
N GLY A 200 15.94 -3.61 12.87
CA GLY A 200 17.34 -3.72 12.47
C GLY A 200 17.60 -3.41 10.99
N LEU A 201 16.66 -3.73 10.09
CA LEU A 201 16.76 -3.33 8.68
C LEU A 201 16.64 -1.81 8.52
N ILE A 202 15.67 -1.21 9.22
CA ILE A 202 15.43 0.24 9.19
C ILE A 202 16.63 1.01 9.72
N THR A 203 17.16 0.63 10.88
CA THR A 203 18.27 1.35 11.53
C THR A 203 19.55 1.25 10.73
N ARG A 204 19.91 0.06 10.23
CA ARG A 204 21.10 -0.12 9.38
C ARG A 204 21.06 0.75 8.13
N TYR A 205 19.91 0.78 7.44
CA TYR A 205 19.75 1.60 6.25
C TYR A 205 19.83 3.10 6.59
N TYR A 206 19.16 3.51 7.67
CA TYR A 206 19.18 4.90 8.11
C TYR A 206 20.60 5.37 8.45
N GLU A 207 21.34 4.60 9.26
CA GLU A 207 22.70 4.94 9.68
C GLU A 207 23.68 5.01 8.49
N ALA A 208 23.56 4.07 7.55
CA ALA A 208 24.44 4.01 6.39
C ALA A 208 24.19 5.16 5.38
N TYR A 209 22.92 5.48 5.10
CA TYR A 209 22.57 6.33 3.95
C TYR A 209 21.91 7.66 4.31
N LEU A 210 21.21 7.76 5.44
CA LEU A 210 20.34 8.90 5.74
C LEU A 210 20.83 9.74 6.94
N ALA A 211 21.55 9.16 7.89
CA ALA A 211 21.90 9.81 9.15
C ALA A 211 22.75 11.08 8.96
N LYS A 212 23.68 11.07 7.98
CA LYS A 212 24.62 12.18 7.73
C LYS A 212 23.99 13.39 7.03
N ALA A 213 22.79 13.26 6.46
CA ALA A 213 22.15 14.33 5.72
C ALA A 213 21.46 15.35 6.65
N ASN A 214 21.56 16.63 6.27
CA ASN A 214 20.86 17.74 6.90
C ASN A 214 19.36 17.70 6.59
N GLU A 215 19.01 17.32 5.36
CA GLU A 215 17.64 17.25 4.86
C GLU A 215 17.39 15.88 4.22
N ARG A 216 16.20 15.32 4.44
CA ARG A 216 15.82 13.98 3.97
C ARG A 216 14.52 14.07 3.22
N ILE A 217 14.52 13.60 1.98
CA ILE A 217 13.39 13.68 1.07
C ILE A 217 12.96 12.26 0.71
N GLY A 218 11.74 11.89 1.06
CA GLY A 218 11.13 10.63 0.63
C GLY A 218 10.28 10.85 -0.61
N ILE A 219 10.52 10.06 -1.66
CA ILE A 219 9.70 10.03 -2.88
C ILE A 219 9.15 8.62 -3.04
N GLN A 220 7.86 8.46 -2.76
CA GLN A 220 7.17 7.20 -3.00
C GLN A 220 6.47 7.26 -4.36
N ILE A 221 6.84 6.34 -5.25
CA ILE A 221 6.27 6.23 -6.59
C ILE A 221 5.38 4.98 -6.63
N ARG A 222 4.12 5.19 -7.00
CA ARG A 222 3.15 4.10 -7.20
C ARG A 222 2.53 4.27 -8.57
N ASN A 223 2.68 3.26 -9.44
CA ASN A 223 2.00 3.23 -10.73
C ASN A 223 0.97 2.09 -10.81
N PHE A 224 -0.23 2.40 -11.29
CA PHE A 224 -1.32 1.46 -11.49
C PHE A 224 -1.46 1.00 -12.95
N ASP A 225 -0.61 1.49 -13.86
CA ASP A 225 -0.60 1.01 -15.24
C ASP A 225 -0.10 -0.43 -15.34
N THR A 226 -0.66 -1.16 -16.31
CA THR A 226 -0.38 -2.58 -16.56
C THR A 226 0.85 -2.83 -17.44
N GLY A 227 1.50 -1.77 -17.92
CA GLY A 227 2.71 -1.89 -18.74
C GLY A 227 3.99 -2.10 -17.92
N PRO A 228 5.05 -2.68 -18.52
CA PRO A 228 6.37 -2.72 -17.88
C PRO A 228 6.92 -1.29 -17.79
N GLY A 229 7.02 -0.75 -16.58
CA GLY A 229 7.70 0.52 -16.31
C GLY A 229 9.22 0.41 -16.47
N PRO A 230 9.98 1.51 -16.26
CA PRO A 230 9.55 2.81 -15.78
C PRO A 230 8.91 3.68 -16.87
N PHE A 231 7.97 4.54 -16.48
CA PHE A 231 7.24 5.40 -17.41
C PHE A 231 7.80 6.81 -17.38
N GLN A 232 8.20 7.33 -18.55
CA GLN A 232 8.81 8.66 -18.66
C GLN A 232 7.90 9.75 -18.09
N TYR A 233 6.59 9.67 -18.33
CA TYR A 233 5.62 10.65 -17.82
C TYR A 233 5.61 10.71 -16.28
N VAL A 234 5.83 9.59 -15.57
CA VAL A 234 5.92 9.56 -14.10
C VAL A 234 7.19 10.27 -13.64
N MET A 235 8.32 10.03 -14.32
CA MET A 235 9.60 10.67 -13.99
C MET A 235 9.52 12.19 -14.22
N ASP A 236 8.93 12.59 -15.34
CA ASP A 236 8.70 14.01 -15.67
C ASP A 236 7.77 14.66 -14.64
N GLN A 237 6.74 13.96 -14.18
CA GLN A 237 5.84 14.43 -13.14
C GLN A 237 6.55 14.64 -11.79
N VAL A 238 7.40 13.69 -11.37
CA VAL A 238 8.20 13.79 -10.15
C VAL A 238 9.16 14.97 -10.22
N LEU A 239 9.85 15.15 -11.35
CA LEU A 239 10.75 16.28 -11.57
C LEU A 239 9.98 17.60 -11.58
N ALA A 240 8.87 17.68 -12.32
CA ALA A 240 8.05 18.89 -12.37
C ALA A 240 7.52 19.27 -10.98
N CYS A 241 7.07 18.30 -10.19
CA CYS A 241 6.60 18.51 -8.82
C CYS A 241 7.73 19.02 -7.91
N THR A 242 8.85 18.30 -7.87
CA THR A 242 9.97 18.61 -6.96
C THR A 242 10.64 19.94 -7.28
N LEU A 243 10.75 20.30 -8.56
CA LEU A 243 11.29 21.59 -9.00
C LEU A 243 10.31 22.74 -8.73
N LYS A 244 9.01 22.54 -8.99
CA LYS A 244 7.98 23.57 -8.77
C LYS A 244 7.90 23.99 -7.30
N TYR A 245 7.96 23.03 -6.38
CA TYR A 245 7.88 23.27 -4.94
C TYR A 245 9.24 23.36 -4.25
N LYS A 246 10.34 23.48 -5.03
CA LYS A 246 11.72 23.66 -4.53
C LYS A 246 12.16 22.58 -3.53
N VAL A 247 11.60 21.37 -3.64
CA VAL A 247 12.05 20.20 -2.91
C VAL A 247 13.47 19.83 -3.38
N LEU A 248 13.68 19.87 -4.70
CA LEU A 248 14.99 19.65 -5.33
C LEU A 248 15.47 20.93 -6.03
N PRO A 249 16.78 21.23 -6.00
CA PRO A 249 17.34 22.37 -6.70
C PRO A 249 17.33 22.16 -8.21
N GLN A 250 17.23 23.25 -8.98
CA GLN A 250 17.46 23.21 -10.43
C GLN A 250 18.94 22.92 -10.71
N VAL A 251 19.18 21.98 -11.63
CA VAL A 251 20.53 21.63 -12.06
C VAL A 251 20.90 22.50 -13.27
N ASP A 252 21.74 23.50 -13.06
CA ASP A 252 22.30 24.29 -14.15
C ASP A 252 23.60 23.64 -14.64
N ARG A 253 23.57 23.04 -15.83
CA ARG A 253 24.74 22.43 -16.48
C ARG A 253 25.82 23.45 -16.88
N LYS A 254 25.53 24.76 -16.81
CA LYS A 254 26.45 25.84 -17.22
C LYS A 254 27.18 26.51 -16.05
N ARG A 255 26.87 26.16 -14.80
CA ARG A 255 27.63 26.67 -13.65
C ARG A 255 28.98 25.97 -13.55
N THR A 256 30.04 26.70 -13.84
CA THR A 256 31.40 26.39 -13.40
C THR A 256 31.35 26.21 -11.88
N ILE A 257 31.91 25.12 -11.35
CA ILE A 257 31.96 24.84 -9.92
C ILE A 257 32.79 25.95 -9.27
N VAL A 258 32.13 27.01 -8.81
CA VAL A 258 32.76 28.04 -7.99
C VAL A 258 33.01 27.37 -6.64
N THR A 259 34.28 27.28 -6.26
CA THR A 259 34.75 26.85 -4.94
C THR A 259 34.23 27.80 -3.87
N GLN A 260 32.97 27.65 -3.49
CA GLN A 260 32.46 28.22 -2.26
C GLN A 260 32.51 27.14 -1.19
N SER A 261 33.48 27.34 -0.29
CA SER A 261 33.56 26.75 1.04
C SER A 261 32.38 27.23 1.91
N GLU A 262 31.17 26.92 1.48
CA GLU A 262 29.99 26.92 2.33
C GLU A 262 29.71 25.45 2.65
N LYS A 263 29.57 25.14 3.93
CA LYS A 263 29.27 23.80 4.45
C LYS A 263 28.09 23.23 3.66
N ALA A 264 28.36 22.35 2.69
CA ALA A 264 27.34 21.89 1.77
C ALA A 264 26.23 21.20 2.56
N ASN A 265 25.01 21.74 2.50
CA ASN A 265 23.85 21.10 3.11
C ASN A 265 23.60 19.78 2.36
N LEU A 266 23.95 18.67 3.01
CA LEU A 266 23.80 17.34 2.45
C LEU A 266 22.31 16.98 2.46
N LYS A 267 21.75 16.73 1.28
CA LYS A 267 20.39 16.20 1.13
C LYS A 267 20.45 14.72 0.79
N ALA A 268 19.72 13.88 1.52
CA ALA A 268 19.50 12.48 1.18
C ALA A 268 18.11 12.30 0.56
N ILE A 269 18.04 11.57 -0.55
CA ILE A 269 16.78 11.29 -1.25
C ILE A 269 16.56 9.78 -1.24
N LEU A 270 15.43 9.34 -0.68
CA LEU A 270 15.01 7.95 -0.73
C LEU A 270 13.85 7.84 -1.73
N ILE A 271 14.05 7.09 -2.80
CA ILE A 271 13.01 6.81 -3.80
C ILE A 271 12.58 5.35 -3.64
N THR A 272 11.29 5.12 -3.42
CA THR A 272 10.70 3.78 -3.36
C THR A 272 9.66 3.64 -4.45
N SER A 273 9.82 2.66 -5.34
CA SER A 273 8.79 2.29 -6.32
C SER A 273 8.03 1.08 -5.81
N LEU A 274 6.71 1.19 -5.72
CA LEU A 274 5.84 0.08 -5.29
C LEU A 274 4.99 -0.38 -6.47
N SER A 275 5.04 -1.67 -6.78
CA SER A 275 4.01 -2.36 -7.55
C SER A 275 2.84 -2.70 -6.62
N SER A 276 1.64 -2.82 -7.17
CA SER A 276 0.52 -3.59 -6.61
C SER A 276 -0.08 -3.24 -5.25
N GLY A 277 0.47 -2.34 -4.44
CA GLY A 277 -0.12 -2.07 -3.13
C GLY A 277 0.92 -1.65 -2.09
N THR A 278 0.40 -1.19 -0.96
CA THR A 278 1.09 -1.26 0.34
C THR A 278 2.20 -0.27 0.64
N LEU A 279 1.85 1.02 0.75
CA LEU A 279 2.23 1.79 1.94
C LEU A 279 1.51 3.14 2.00
N ARG A 280 0.69 3.38 3.02
CA ARG A 280 0.21 4.73 3.39
C ARG A 280 0.83 5.13 4.72
N ILE A 281 2.15 5.29 4.73
CA ILE A 281 2.94 5.57 5.96
C ILE A 281 3.05 7.05 6.30
N GLN A 282 2.49 7.95 5.48
CA GLN A 282 2.58 9.40 5.72
C GLN A 282 2.11 9.78 7.13
N GLY A 283 1.04 9.14 7.62
CA GLY A 283 0.48 9.43 8.93
C GLY A 283 1.33 8.91 10.09
N LEU A 284 2.11 7.82 9.94
CA LEU A 284 3.04 7.38 11.01
C LEU A 284 4.14 8.42 11.25
N GLY A 285 4.61 9.08 10.18
CA GLY A 285 5.60 10.14 10.26
C GLY A 285 5.03 11.51 10.66
N GLY A 286 3.71 11.65 10.71
CA GLY A 286 3.07 12.95 10.95
C GLY A 286 3.31 13.95 9.79
N LEU A 287 3.42 13.44 8.56
CA LEU A 287 3.81 14.23 7.40
C LEU A 287 2.62 14.54 6.51
N LYS A 288 2.49 15.81 6.11
CA LYS A 288 1.57 16.29 5.06
C LYS A 288 2.29 16.22 3.70
N PRO A 289 2.01 15.21 2.85
CA PRO A 289 2.81 14.97 1.65
C PRO A 289 2.40 15.86 0.47
N TRP A 290 3.28 15.91 -0.53
CA TRP A 290 2.93 16.31 -1.88
C TRP A 290 2.42 15.10 -2.65
N ILE A 291 1.17 15.16 -3.10
CA ILE A 291 0.50 14.06 -3.81
C ILE A 291 0.62 14.30 -5.31
N LEU A 292 1.23 13.35 -6.02
CA LEU A 292 1.24 13.31 -7.48
C LEU A 292 -0.16 12.95 -7.97
N TYR A 293 -0.72 13.77 -8.87
CA TYR A 293 -2.02 13.44 -9.46
C TYR A 293 -1.94 12.15 -10.27
N LYS A 294 -3.04 11.41 -10.29
CA LYS A 294 -3.18 10.27 -11.19
C LYS A 294 -3.04 10.75 -12.64
N SER A 295 -2.14 10.11 -13.39
CA SER A 295 -2.02 10.35 -14.83
C SER A 295 -3.22 9.74 -15.57
N ASN A 296 -3.75 10.48 -16.53
CA ASN A 296 -4.73 9.98 -17.49
C ASN A 296 -4.02 9.84 -18.85
N ASN A 297 -4.21 8.71 -19.53
CA ASN A 297 -3.64 8.43 -20.85
C ASN A 297 -2.10 8.59 -20.92
N GLN A 298 -1.38 8.23 -19.85
CA GLN A 298 0.09 8.29 -19.81
C GLN A 298 0.66 9.70 -20.06
N THR A 299 -0.10 10.73 -19.70
CA THR A 299 0.33 12.14 -19.82
C THR A 299 0.65 12.73 -18.45
N THR A 300 1.66 13.59 -18.39
CA THR A 300 2.04 14.31 -17.16
C THR A 300 0.96 15.33 -16.79
N PRO A 301 0.30 15.21 -15.63
CA PRO A 301 -0.70 16.18 -15.19
C PRO A 301 -0.10 17.58 -14.99
N ASN A 302 -0.91 18.62 -15.23
CA ASN A 302 -0.59 20.00 -14.89
C ASN A 302 -1.75 20.62 -14.09
N PRO A 303 -1.56 20.99 -12.81
CA PRO A 303 -0.33 20.87 -12.02
C PRO A 303 0.12 19.41 -11.79
N PRO A 304 1.44 19.15 -11.61
CA PRO A 304 1.96 17.77 -11.46
C PRO A 304 1.62 17.15 -10.10
N CYS A 305 1.52 17.98 -9.06
CA CYS A 305 1.19 17.55 -7.71
C CYS A 305 0.55 18.70 -6.92
N ARG A 306 -0.09 18.34 -5.81
CA ARG A 306 -0.66 19.28 -4.84
C ARG A 306 -0.29 18.87 -3.42
N MET A 307 -0.29 19.83 -2.51
CA MET A 307 -0.14 19.53 -1.09
C MET A 307 -1.41 18.83 -0.62
N ALA A 308 -1.26 17.75 0.15
CA ALA A 308 -2.38 17.15 0.86
C ALA A 308 -2.98 18.17 1.84
N MET A 309 -4.29 18.16 2.03
CA MET A 309 -4.99 18.96 3.03
C MET A 309 -4.58 18.53 4.43
N SER A 310 -4.37 17.23 4.65
CA SER A 310 -3.93 16.68 5.92
C SER A 310 -3.10 15.41 5.74
N MET A 311 -2.46 14.97 6.82
CA MET A 311 -1.70 13.72 6.89
C MET A 311 -2.60 12.46 6.97
N GLU A 312 -3.91 12.61 7.13
CA GLU A 312 -4.85 11.49 7.26
C GLU A 312 -4.96 10.65 5.97
N PRO A 313 -5.12 9.32 6.10
CA PRO A 313 -5.43 8.46 4.97
C PRO A 313 -6.83 8.74 4.38
N CYS A 314 -6.98 8.47 3.09
CA CYS A 314 -8.26 8.53 2.40
C CYS A 314 -9.08 7.24 2.58
N PHE A 315 -10.35 7.37 2.94
CA PHE A 315 -11.36 6.31 2.82
C PHE A 315 -11.82 6.22 1.37
N HIS A 316 -11.50 5.13 0.67
CA HIS A 316 -11.74 4.99 -0.77
C HIS A 316 -13.16 4.55 -1.13
N ALA A 317 -13.88 3.93 -0.20
CA ALA A 317 -15.23 3.40 -0.42
C ALA A 317 -16.24 3.87 0.66
N PRO A 318 -16.37 5.19 0.89
CA PRO A 318 -17.38 5.67 1.83
C PRO A 318 -18.79 5.36 1.34
N PRO A 319 -19.76 5.17 2.26
CA PRO A 319 -21.15 5.14 1.87
C PRO A 319 -21.54 6.51 1.31
N PHE A 320 -22.41 6.54 0.31
CA PHE A 320 -23.07 7.77 -0.17
C PHE A 320 -24.53 7.71 0.25
N TYR A 321 -24.78 7.71 1.56
CA TYR A 321 -26.09 7.42 2.12
C TYR A 321 -26.32 8.20 3.41
N ASP A 322 -27.45 8.90 3.47
CA ASP A 322 -27.97 9.54 4.68
C ASP A 322 -28.91 8.58 5.41
N CYS A 323 -28.48 8.13 6.59
CA CYS A 323 -29.25 7.23 7.44
C CYS A 323 -30.60 7.81 7.92
N LYS A 324 -30.74 9.14 7.98
CA LYS A 324 -31.98 9.81 8.44
C LYS A 324 -33.00 9.92 7.31
N THR A 325 -32.57 10.40 6.15
CA THR A 325 -33.48 10.63 5.00
C THR A 325 -33.61 9.42 4.08
N LYS A 326 -32.76 8.39 4.27
CA LYS A 326 -32.68 7.18 3.44
C LYS A 326 -32.41 7.48 1.97
N LYS A 327 -31.63 8.52 1.70
CA LYS A 327 -31.30 9.00 0.35
C LYS A 327 -29.79 9.12 0.19
N GLY A 328 -29.34 9.15 -1.06
CA GLY A 328 -27.95 9.46 -1.37
C GLY A 328 -27.60 10.88 -0.92
N ILE A 329 -26.46 11.03 -0.25
CA ILE A 329 -25.94 12.32 0.19
C ILE A 329 -24.43 12.39 -0.05
N ASP A 330 -23.94 13.59 -0.27
CA ASP A 330 -22.50 13.86 -0.35
C ASP A 330 -21.91 13.98 1.07
N ASN A 331 -21.33 12.87 1.53
CA ASN A 331 -20.65 12.78 2.81
C ASN A 331 -19.42 13.67 2.94
N GLY A 332 -18.80 14.10 1.83
CA GLY A 332 -17.64 15.00 1.82
C GLY A 332 -17.98 16.46 2.06
N ALA A 333 -19.28 16.82 2.08
CA ALA A 333 -19.78 18.18 2.25
C ALA A 333 -20.60 18.39 3.53
N LEU A 334 -20.76 17.36 4.37
CA LEU A 334 -21.65 17.42 5.55
C LEU A 334 -21.09 18.24 6.72
N VAL A 335 -19.81 18.06 7.03
CA VAL A 335 -19.16 18.68 8.19
C VAL A 335 -17.81 19.25 7.77
N PRO A 336 -17.31 20.31 8.42
CA PRO A 336 -16.11 21.02 7.95
C PRO A 336 -14.83 20.17 8.00
N HIS A 337 -14.77 19.22 8.92
CA HIS A 337 -13.61 18.37 9.17
C HIS A 337 -13.60 17.05 8.38
N VAL A 338 -14.60 16.84 7.51
CA VAL A 338 -14.62 15.74 6.54
C VAL A 338 -14.67 16.35 5.15
N ARG A 339 -13.74 15.95 4.29
CA ARG A 339 -13.60 16.47 2.93
C ARG A 339 -13.29 15.35 1.95
N HIS A 340 -13.59 15.58 0.67
CA HIS A 340 -13.16 14.67 -0.39
C HIS A 340 -11.65 14.63 -0.53
N CYS A 341 -11.11 13.46 -0.85
CA CYS A 341 -9.67 13.28 -0.99
C CYS A 341 -9.09 13.96 -2.23
N GLU A 342 -7.79 14.26 -2.16
CA GLU A 342 -7.04 14.94 -3.20
C GLU A 342 -6.66 14.01 -4.36
N ASP A 343 -6.48 12.73 -4.04
CA ASP A 343 -6.11 11.63 -4.95
C ASP A 343 -7.33 10.83 -5.43
N MET A 344 -8.41 10.82 -4.64
CA MET A 344 -9.63 10.09 -4.94
C MET A 344 -10.87 10.94 -4.73
N SER A 345 -11.46 11.45 -5.81
CA SER A 345 -12.54 12.45 -5.76
C SER A 345 -13.81 11.98 -5.06
N TRP A 346 -14.10 10.67 -5.07
CA TRP A 346 -15.23 10.09 -4.35
C TRP A 346 -14.86 9.60 -2.93
N GLY A 347 -13.57 9.52 -2.61
CA GLY A 347 -13.13 9.18 -1.27
C GLY A 347 -13.33 10.34 -0.31
N ILE A 348 -13.29 10.06 1.00
CA ILE A 348 -13.33 11.08 2.05
C ILE A 348 -12.16 10.91 3.04
N LYS A 349 -11.72 12.01 3.64
CA LYS A 349 -10.68 12.03 4.68
C LYS A 349 -10.96 13.10 5.72
N LEU A 350 -10.30 12.97 6.86
CA LEU A 350 -10.35 13.97 7.92
C LEU A 350 -9.38 15.11 7.63
N VAL A 351 -9.83 16.33 7.90
CA VAL A 351 -9.02 17.55 7.85
C VAL A 351 -9.26 18.34 9.13
N ASP A 352 -8.28 19.12 9.55
CA ASP A 352 -8.47 20.03 10.68
C ASP A 352 -8.90 21.41 10.20
N ASN A 353 -9.78 22.06 10.96
CA ASN A 353 -10.40 23.34 10.58
C ASN A 353 -9.45 24.54 10.63
N HIS A 354 -8.21 24.35 11.11
CA HIS A 354 -7.26 25.44 11.32
C HIS A 354 -6.52 25.89 10.04
N ASP A 355 -6.70 25.18 8.91
CA ASP A 355 -6.04 25.51 7.64
C ASP A 355 -6.85 26.47 6.73
N GLU A 356 -8.02 26.97 7.18
CA GLU A 356 -8.87 27.93 6.44
C GLU A 356 -8.82 29.39 6.97
N LEU A 357 -7.82 29.77 7.80
CA LEU A 357 -7.62 31.15 8.27
C LEU A 357 -6.41 31.86 7.65
#